data_AF-A0A8I5TBH8-F1
#
_entry.id   AF-A0A8I5TBH8-F1
#
_cell.length_a   1.000
_cell.length_b   1.000
_cell.length_c   1.000
_cell.angle_alpha   90.00
_cell.angle_beta   90.00
_cell.angle_gamma   90.00
#
_symmetry.space_group_name_H-M   'P 1'
#
loop_
_entity.id
_entity.type
_entity.pdbx_description
1 polymer ?
#
loop_
_entity_poly.entity_id
_entity_poly.type
_entity_poly.pdbx_seq_one_letter_code
_entity_poly.pdbx_strand_id
1 'polypeptide(L)'
;MSVFSGSLSQPVPTEPSSHSASSGASARLTCTLSSGFSVGDFWISWYQQKPGNPPRYLLYYHSDSDKGQGSGVPSRFSGSNDASANAGILRISGLQPEDEADYYCGTWHGNSKTHTLLQIHEE
;
A
#
# COMPACT_ATOMS: atom_id res chain seq x y z
N MET A 1 -32.03 46.81 20.71
CA MET A 1 -31.02 45.78 21.05
C MET A 1 -31.39 44.55 20.23
N SER A 2 -30.66 44.26 19.15
CA SER A 2 -31.02 43.19 18.21
C SER A 2 -30.09 42.00 18.46
N VAL A 3 -30.67 40.86 18.84
CA VAL A 3 -29.95 39.59 19.03
C VAL A 3 -29.97 38.81 17.72
N PHE A 4 -28.80 38.60 17.13
CA PHE A 4 -28.65 37.68 16.00
C PHE A 4 -28.36 36.28 16.55
N SER A 5 -29.30 35.36 16.37
CA SER A 5 -29.12 33.94 16.70
C SER A 5 -28.42 33.27 15.52
N GLY A 6 -27.10 33.08 15.62
CA GLY A 6 -26.31 32.33 14.66
C GLY A 6 -26.45 30.83 14.91
N SER A 7 -27.06 30.11 13.98
CA SER A 7 -27.07 28.64 13.98
C SER A 7 -25.73 28.13 13.47
N LEU A 8 -24.97 27.43 14.31
CA LEU A 8 -23.75 26.72 13.92
C LEU A 8 -24.13 25.37 13.31
N SER A 9 -24.11 25.28 11.98
CA SER A 9 -24.19 24.00 11.28
C SER A 9 -22.85 23.28 11.44
N GLN A 10 -22.86 22.09 12.05
CA GLN A 10 -21.67 21.28 12.26
C GLN A 10 -21.24 20.62 10.93
N PRO A 11 -19.93 20.60 10.58
CA PRO A 11 -19.48 19.98 9.34
C PRO A 11 -19.68 18.45 9.42
N VAL A 12 -20.41 17.89 8.46
CA VAL A 12 -20.55 16.44 8.29
C VAL A 12 -19.25 15.91 7.66
N PRO A 13 -18.55 14.94 8.28
CA PRO A 13 -17.42 14.28 7.66
C PRO A 13 -17.89 13.60 6.37
N THR A 14 -17.32 14.01 5.24
CA THR A 14 -17.54 13.32 3.96
C THR A 14 -16.44 12.26 3.87
N GLU A 15 -16.77 11.02 4.21
CA GLU A 15 -15.86 9.89 3.99
C GLU A 15 -15.53 9.83 2.49
N PRO A 16 -14.25 9.74 2.10
CA PRO A 16 -13.89 9.55 0.71
C PRO A 16 -14.55 8.25 0.21
N SER A 17 -14.92 8.24 -1.06
CA SER A 17 -15.58 7.11 -1.71
C SER A 17 -14.84 5.80 -1.45
N SER A 18 -15.34 5.01 -0.50
CA SER A 18 -14.91 3.64 -0.27
C SER A 18 -15.19 2.85 -1.54
N HIS A 19 -14.13 2.58 -2.31
CA HIS A 19 -14.20 1.73 -3.47
C HIS A 19 -14.41 0.30 -2.99
N SER A 20 -15.67 -0.11 -2.88
CA SER A 20 -16.03 -1.51 -2.70
C SER A 20 -15.58 -2.26 -3.95
N ALA A 21 -14.36 -2.80 -3.92
CA ALA A 21 -13.88 -3.67 -4.97
C ALA A 21 -14.81 -4.89 -5.03
N SER A 22 -15.36 -5.18 -6.20
CA SER A 22 -16.22 -6.35 -6.37
C SER A 22 -15.44 -7.62 -6.00
N SER A 23 -16.06 -8.49 -5.20
CA SER A 23 -15.49 -9.78 -4.84
C SER A 23 -15.03 -10.53 -6.09
N GLY A 24 -13.73 -10.88 -6.15
CA GLY A 24 -13.12 -11.51 -7.34
C GLY A 24 -12.33 -10.57 -8.26
N ALA A 25 -12.41 -9.23 -8.06
CA ALA A 25 -11.55 -8.27 -8.77
C ALA A 25 -10.07 -8.40 -8.34
N SER A 26 -9.17 -7.78 -9.09
CA SER A 26 -7.75 -7.69 -8.72
C SER A 26 -7.41 -6.28 -8.26
N ALA A 27 -6.64 -6.16 -7.18
CA ALA A 27 -6.04 -4.88 -6.76
C ALA A 27 -4.60 -4.76 -7.29
N ARG A 28 -4.20 -3.52 -7.57
CA ARG A 28 -2.83 -3.13 -7.90
C ARG A 28 -2.41 -1.97 -7.01
N LEU A 29 -1.45 -2.20 -6.15
CA LEU A 29 -0.85 -1.22 -5.25
C LEU A 29 0.54 -0.86 -5.75
N THR A 30 0.90 0.42 -5.63
CA THR A 30 2.13 0.98 -6.19
C THR A 30 2.99 1.61 -5.10
N CYS A 31 4.28 1.34 -5.14
CA CYS A 31 5.30 1.83 -4.23
C CYS A 31 6.35 2.63 -5.01
N THR A 32 6.11 3.93 -5.20
CA THR A 32 6.97 4.78 -6.02
C THR A 32 8.20 5.25 -5.26
N LEU A 33 9.38 5.07 -5.85
CA LEU A 33 10.63 5.58 -5.30
C LEU A 33 10.84 7.04 -5.73
N SER A 34 11.45 7.84 -4.85
CA SER A 34 11.79 9.22 -5.17
C SER A 34 12.78 9.29 -6.34
N SER A 35 12.79 10.44 -7.02
CA SER A 35 13.75 10.70 -8.09
C SER A 35 15.19 10.52 -7.60
N GLY A 36 16.03 9.92 -8.44
CA GLY A 36 17.44 9.62 -8.11
C GLY A 36 17.70 8.20 -7.61
N PHE A 37 16.65 7.40 -7.34
CA PHE A 37 16.78 5.96 -7.11
C PHE A 37 16.18 5.18 -8.27
N SER A 38 16.74 4.01 -8.57
CA SER A 38 16.17 3.06 -9.52
C SER A 38 15.53 1.91 -8.76
N VAL A 39 14.25 1.64 -9.01
CA VAL A 39 13.50 0.52 -8.42
C VAL A 39 14.22 -0.83 -8.59
N GLY A 40 14.99 -0.99 -9.68
CA GLY A 40 15.75 -2.22 -9.97
C GLY A 40 16.90 -2.49 -9.00
N ASP A 41 17.33 -1.50 -8.21
CA ASP A 41 18.44 -1.66 -7.25
C ASP A 41 17.95 -2.12 -5.86
N PHE A 42 16.63 -2.14 -5.62
CA PHE A 42 16.06 -2.34 -4.30
C PHE A 42 15.22 -3.62 -4.19
N TRP A 43 15.27 -4.23 -3.01
CA TRP A 43 14.27 -5.19 -2.56
C TRP A 43 13.09 -4.41 -2.00
N ILE A 44 11.90 -4.68 -2.54
CA ILE A 44 10.66 -4.04 -2.09
C ILE A 44 9.88 -5.06 -1.29
N SER A 45 9.75 -4.82 0.00
CA SER A 45 8.96 -5.62 0.92
C SER A 45 7.57 -5.02 1.08
N TRP A 46 6.55 -5.87 1.14
CA TRP A 46 5.15 -5.49 1.31
C TRP A 46 4.61 -6.02 2.62
N TYR A 47 3.76 -5.21 3.25
CA TYR A 47 3.14 -5.48 4.53
C TYR A 47 1.66 -5.13 4.48
N GLN A 48 0.85 -5.90 5.19
CA GLN A 48 -0.58 -5.66 5.39
C GLN A 48 -0.84 -5.39 6.87
N GLN A 49 -1.57 -4.34 7.20
CA GLN A 49 -1.97 -4.02 8.56
C GLN A 49 -3.49 -3.96 8.67
N LYS A 50 -4.05 -4.84 9.49
CA LYS A 50 -5.47 -4.76 9.86
C LYS A 50 -5.65 -3.83 11.06
N PRO A 51 -6.81 -3.16 11.20
CA PRO A 51 -7.11 -2.34 12.36
C PRO A 51 -6.81 -3.09 13.67
N GLY A 52 -6.08 -2.43 14.58
CA GLY A 52 -5.69 -2.99 15.89
C GLY A 52 -4.62 -4.08 15.87
N ASN A 53 -4.03 -4.41 14.72
CA ASN A 53 -2.98 -5.41 14.58
C ASN A 53 -1.64 -4.78 14.15
N PRO A 54 -0.48 -5.39 14.46
CA PRO A 54 0.80 -4.98 13.90
C PRO A 54 0.88 -5.31 12.39
N PRO A 55 1.74 -4.63 11.62
CA PRO A 55 1.98 -4.97 10.22
C PRO A 55 2.43 -6.43 10.04
N ARG A 56 1.72 -7.17 9.19
CA ARG A 56 2.05 -8.53 8.77
C ARG A 56 2.84 -8.48 7.47
N TYR A 57 4.01 -9.12 7.46
CA TYR A 57 4.81 -9.29 6.24
C TYR A 57 4.08 -10.15 5.20
N LEU A 58 4.04 -9.67 3.95
CA LEU A 58 3.46 -10.35 2.81
C LEU A 58 4.53 -11.00 1.92
N LEU A 59 5.36 -10.20 1.27
CA LEU A 59 6.36 -10.67 0.31
C LEU A 59 7.47 -9.64 0.11
N TYR A 60 8.56 -10.08 -0.51
CA TYR A 60 9.54 -9.18 -1.11
C TYR A 60 9.70 -9.50 -2.59
N TYR A 61 10.01 -8.47 -3.37
CA TYR A 61 10.37 -8.60 -4.78
C TYR A 61 11.58 -7.73 -5.09
N HIS A 62 12.58 -8.31 -5.74
CA HIS A 62 13.70 -7.61 -6.36
C HIS A 62 13.78 -7.98 -7.85
N SER A 63 13.72 -9.29 -8.15
CA SER A 63 13.62 -9.81 -9.51
C SER A 63 12.88 -11.15 -9.54
N ASP A 64 12.63 -11.72 -10.71
CA ASP A 64 11.99 -13.03 -10.80
C ASP A 64 12.81 -14.18 -10.24
N SER A 65 14.15 -14.05 -10.24
CA SER A 65 15.06 -15.01 -9.60
C SER A 65 15.34 -14.70 -8.12
N ASP A 66 14.88 -13.56 -7.62
CA ASP A 66 15.13 -13.09 -6.25
C ASP A 66 13.87 -12.43 -5.68
N LYS A 67 12.98 -13.29 -5.19
CA LYS A 67 11.69 -12.93 -4.58
C LYS A 67 11.33 -13.96 -3.52
N GLY A 68 10.55 -13.53 -2.53
CA GLY A 68 10.10 -14.38 -1.44
C GLY A 68 8.67 -14.06 -1.03
N GLN A 69 7.95 -15.09 -0.59
CA GLN A 69 6.60 -14.98 -0.06
C GLN A 69 6.64 -15.31 1.43
N GLY A 70 5.91 -14.55 2.24
CA GLY A 70 5.77 -14.77 3.67
C GLY A 70 5.04 -16.06 3.98
N SER A 71 5.33 -16.64 5.15
CA SER A 71 4.67 -17.87 5.58
C SER A 71 3.15 -17.67 5.72
N GLY A 72 2.38 -18.60 5.15
CA GLY A 72 0.92 -18.54 5.14
C GLY A 72 0.32 -17.38 4.34
N VAL A 73 1.11 -16.69 3.51
CA VAL A 73 0.59 -15.66 2.61
C VAL A 73 0.08 -16.34 1.34
N PRO A 74 -1.19 -16.14 0.97
CA PRO A 74 -1.78 -16.84 -0.18
C PRO A 74 -1.11 -16.47 -1.51
N SER A 75 -1.06 -17.41 -2.46
CA SER A 75 -0.45 -17.21 -3.78
C SER A 75 -1.12 -16.13 -4.64
N ARG A 76 -2.28 -15.63 -4.21
CA ARG A 76 -2.98 -14.51 -4.85
C ARG A 76 -2.23 -13.18 -4.73
N PHE A 77 -1.31 -13.06 -3.77
CA PHE A 77 -0.41 -11.93 -3.62
C PHE A 77 0.84 -12.14 -4.47
N SER A 78 1.18 -11.17 -5.32
CA SER A 78 2.35 -11.21 -6.19
C SER A 78 3.03 -9.84 -6.28
N GLY A 79 4.36 -9.83 -6.31
CA GLY A 79 5.17 -8.63 -6.50
C GLY A 79 5.74 -8.53 -7.91
N SER A 80 5.97 -7.31 -8.38
CA SER A 80 6.74 -7.00 -9.60
C SER A 80 7.30 -5.57 -9.52
N ASN A 81 8.17 -5.19 -10.47
CA ASN A 81 8.65 -3.81 -10.60
C ASN A 81 8.17 -3.18 -11.93
N ASP A 82 7.88 -1.88 -11.90
CA ASP A 82 7.62 -1.05 -13.07
C ASP A 82 8.75 -0.01 -13.18
N ALA A 83 9.72 -0.29 -14.06
CA ALA A 83 10.87 0.59 -14.24
C ALA A 83 10.50 1.95 -14.85
N SER A 84 9.42 2.02 -15.64
CA SER A 84 8.97 3.27 -16.26
C SER A 84 8.36 4.23 -15.24
N ALA A 85 7.66 3.68 -14.25
CA ALA A 85 7.08 4.41 -13.14
C ALA A 85 8.03 4.54 -11.93
N ASN A 86 9.23 3.94 -12.01
CA ASN A 86 10.17 3.82 -10.89
C ASN A 86 9.51 3.28 -9.60
N ALA A 87 8.72 2.21 -9.73
CA ALA A 87 7.85 1.75 -8.65
C ALA A 87 7.80 0.23 -8.50
N GLY A 88 7.72 -0.22 -7.25
CA GLY A 88 7.33 -1.58 -6.91
C GLY A 88 5.82 -1.75 -7.00
N ILE A 89 5.36 -2.92 -7.41
CA ILE A 89 3.95 -3.24 -7.60
C ILE A 89 3.59 -4.46 -6.75
N LEU A 90 2.52 -4.35 -5.97
CA LEU A 90 1.84 -5.49 -5.35
C LEU A 90 0.51 -5.71 -6.07
N ARG A 91 0.31 -6.94 -6.54
CA ARG A 91 -0.93 -7.36 -7.19
C ARG A 91 -1.61 -8.44 -6.36
N ILE A 92 -2.88 -8.21 -6.05
CA ILE A 92 -3.74 -9.12 -5.29
C ILE A 92 -4.84 -9.59 -6.24
N SER A 93 -4.82 -10.84 -6.66
CA SER A 93 -5.87 -11.39 -7.54
C SER A 93 -7.02 -11.98 -6.72
N GLY A 94 -8.27 -11.77 -7.14
CA GLY A 94 -9.41 -12.41 -6.47
C GLY A 94 -9.57 -11.90 -5.04
N LEU A 95 -9.79 -10.60 -4.90
CA LEU A 95 -9.97 -9.91 -3.61
C LEU A 95 -11.01 -10.61 -2.74
N GLN A 96 -10.63 -10.77 -1.48
CA GLN A 96 -11.46 -11.33 -0.41
C GLN A 96 -11.72 -10.27 0.67
N PRO A 97 -12.76 -10.40 1.50
CA PRO A 97 -13.01 -9.48 2.61
C PRO A 97 -11.82 -9.34 3.56
N GLU A 98 -11.00 -10.38 3.70
CA GLU A 98 -9.82 -10.36 4.56
C GLU A 98 -8.67 -9.50 4.01
N ASP A 99 -8.77 -9.06 2.74
CA ASP A 99 -7.78 -8.22 2.08
C ASP A 99 -8.01 -6.72 2.36
N GLU A 100 -9.13 -6.35 2.99
CA GLU A 100 -9.38 -4.98 3.45
C GLU A 100 -8.47 -4.65 4.65
N ALA A 101 -7.51 -3.78 4.39
CA ALA A 101 -6.41 -3.44 5.30
C ALA A 101 -5.61 -2.24 4.76
N ASP A 102 -4.78 -1.65 5.62
CA ASP A 102 -3.73 -0.75 5.18
C ASP A 102 -2.56 -1.54 4.60
N TYR A 103 -1.94 -1.02 3.54
CA TYR A 103 -0.79 -1.65 2.89
C TYR A 103 0.42 -0.74 2.92
N TYR A 104 1.55 -1.28 3.36
CA TYR A 104 2.81 -0.55 3.42
C TYR A 104 3.87 -1.27 2.60
N CYS A 105 4.76 -0.49 2.00
CA CYS A 105 5.97 -1.02 1.41
C CYS A 105 7.21 -0.41 2.05
N GLY A 106 8.28 -1.17 2.06
CA GLY A 106 9.61 -0.74 2.51
C GLY A 106 10.66 -1.18 1.51
N THR A 107 11.66 -0.34 1.29
CA THR A 107 12.77 -0.62 0.38
C THR A 107 14.04 -0.97 1.15
N TRP A 108 14.85 -1.86 0.59
CA TRP A 108 16.17 -2.19 1.11
C TRP A 108 17.16 -2.26 -0.04
N HIS A 109 18.34 -1.68 0.15
CA HIS A 109 19.48 -1.80 -0.76
C HIS A 109 20.60 -2.56 -0.05
N GLY A 110 21.22 -3.53 -0.74
CA GLY A 110 22.21 -4.46 -0.17
C GLY A 110 23.37 -3.83 0.60
N ASN A 111 23.58 -2.51 0.44
CA ASN A 111 24.71 -1.78 1.02
C ASN A 111 24.32 -0.72 2.08
N SER A 112 23.03 -0.50 2.40
CA SER A 112 22.61 0.42 3.47
C SER A 112 21.14 0.26 3.89
N LYS A 113 20.86 0.22 5.21
CA LYS A 113 19.50 0.30 5.79
C LYS A 113 18.94 1.71 5.58
N THR A 114 18.23 2.00 4.49
CA THR A 114 17.49 3.27 4.37
C THR A 114 16.02 3.00 4.67
N HIS A 115 15.51 3.51 5.78
CA HIS A 115 14.07 3.47 6.07
C HIS A 115 13.44 4.71 5.43
N THR A 116 12.77 4.53 4.29
CA THR A 116 11.95 5.58 3.69
C THR A 116 10.52 5.39 4.17
N LEU A 117 9.99 6.35 4.92
CA LEU A 117 8.56 6.40 5.26
C LEU A 117 7.81 6.81 4.00
N LEU A 118 7.00 5.91 3.46
CA LEU A 118 6.15 6.20 2.30
C LEU A 118 4.81 6.72 2.79
N GLN A 119 4.48 7.93 2.35
CA GLN A 119 3.20 8.56 2.58
C GLN A 119 2.23 8.00 1.55
N ILE A 120 1.29 7.17 2.01
CA ILE A 120 0.17 6.72 1.19
C ILE A 120 -0.71 7.97 1.00
N HIS A 121 -0.75 8.50 -0.21
CA HIS A 121 -1.75 9.52 -0.55
C HIS A 121 -3.07 8.79 -0.81
N GLU A 122 -4.02 8.96 0.10
CA GLU A 122 -5.43 8.87 -0.24
C GLU A 122 -5.78 10.15 -1.00
N GLU A 123 -6.39 10.02 -2.19
CA GLU A 123 -7.26 11.07 -2.73
C GLU A 123 -8.69 10.82 -2.26
#